data_AF-A0A259EXX6-F1
#
_entry.id   AF-A0A259EXX6-F1
#
_cell.length_a   1.000
_cell.length_b   1.000
_cell.length_c   1.000
_cell.angle_alpha   90.00
_cell.angle_beta   90.00
_cell.angle_gamma   90.00
#
_symmetry.space_group_name_H-M   'P 1'
#
loop_
_entity.id
_entity.type
_entity.pdbx_description
1 polymer ?
#
loop_
_entity_poly.entity_id
_entity_poly.type
_entity_poly.pdbx_seq_one_letter_code
_entity_poly.pdbx_strand_id
1 'polypeptide(L)'
;MLRKSHIQFAKLLCLLWLSWSFSVGAISLGSPKLLSKPGDPLKVEFAIRVGEDEQSLLDSLSVNASNAALYERLGISRKLLEFNPQAMIYRNQQQKLMVLLETVEPVPIAEDPF
;
A
#
# COMPACT_ATOMS: atom_id res chain seq x y z
N MET A 1 49.07 -2.13 20.63
CA MET A 1 47.98 -3.13 20.80
C MET A 1 46.57 -2.52 20.77
N LEU A 2 46.33 -1.30 21.27
CA LEU A 2 44.98 -0.68 21.30
C LEU A 2 44.27 -0.57 19.92
N ARG A 3 44.98 -0.21 18.84
CA ARG A 3 44.37 0.03 17.51
C ARG A 3 43.69 -1.21 16.89
N LYS A 4 44.18 -2.42 17.20
CA LYS A 4 43.56 -3.69 16.74
C LYS A 4 42.27 -4.00 17.51
N SER A 5 42.22 -3.66 18.80
CA SER A 5 41.03 -3.86 19.66
C SER A 5 39.87 -2.96 19.23
N HIS A 6 40.13 -1.68 18.89
CA HIS A 6 39.08 -0.77 18.39
C HIS A 6 38.44 -1.24 17.07
N ILE A 7 39.25 -1.81 16.16
CA ILE A 7 38.74 -2.35 14.88
C ILE A 7 37.89 -3.61 15.12
N GLN A 8 38.29 -4.48 16.03
CA GLN A 8 37.51 -5.66 16.41
C GLN A 8 36.19 -5.27 17.09
N PHE A 9 36.21 -4.25 17.94
CA PHE A 9 35.02 -3.72 18.59
C PHE A 9 34.05 -3.10 17.59
N ALA A 10 34.53 -2.27 16.66
CA ALA A 10 33.70 -1.69 15.61
C ALA A 10 33.07 -2.77 14.71
N LYS A 11 33.80 -3.86 14.41
CA LYS A 11 33.25 -5.00 13.64
C LYS A 11 32.16 -5.74 14.41
N LEU A 12 32.37 -6.01 15.70
CA LEU A 12 31.35 -6.63 16.55
C LEU A 12 30.10 -5.77 16.67
N LEU A 13 30.28 -4.46 16.85
CA LEU A 13 29.17 -3.51 16.92
C LEU A 13 28.41 -3.46 15.58
N CYS A 14 29.11 -3.45 14.46
CA CYS A 14 28.50 -3.50 13.13
C CYS A 14 27.69 -4.79 12.91
N LEU A 15 28.23 -5.94 13.33
CA LEU A 15 27.51 -7.23 13.24
C LEU A 15 26.25 -7.24 14.10
N LEU A 16 26.33 -6.71 15.33
CA LEU A 16 25.17 -6.55 16.21
C LEU A 16 24.08 -5.67 15.59
N TRP A 17 24.47 -4.56 14.94
CA TRP A 17 23.54 -3.67 14.26
C TRP A 17 22.93 -4.30 13.01
N LEU A 18 23.73 -4.99 12.20
CA LEU A 18 23.26 -5.72 11.02
C LEU A 18 22.30 -6.84 11.37
N SER A 19 22.52 -7.54 12.49
CA SER A 19 21.59 -8.57 12.99
C SER A 19 20.23 -8.01 13.42
N TRP A 20 20.16 -6.72 13.79
CA TRP A 20 18.89 -6.07 14.16
C TRP A 20 18.13 -5.50 12.95
N SER A 21 18.78 -5.35 11.78
CA SER A 21 18.15 -4.77 10.59
C SER A 21 17.19 -5.69 9.82
N PHE A 22 16.93 -6.91 10.30
CA PHE A 22 16.16 -7.94 9.56
C PHE A 22 14.66 -8.03 9.91
N SER A 23 13.98 -6.89 10.07
CA SER A 23 12.51 -6.86 10.01
C SER A 23 12.05 -6.07 8.79
N VAL A 24 12.10 -6.68 7.62
CA VAL A 24 11.45 -6.14 6.41
C VAL A 24 10.16 -6.89 6.22
N GLY A 25 9.05 -6.24 6.59
CA GLY A 25 7.73 -6.72 6.24
C GLY A 25 7.31 -6.23 4.86
N ALA A 26 6.79 -7.15 4.05
CA ALA A 26 6.35 -6.86 2.70
C ALA A 26 4.84 -7.09 2.63
N ILE A 27 4.09 -5.99 2.60
CA ILE A 27 2.65 -6.03 2.32
C ILE A 27 2.48 -6.14 0.81
N SER A 28 1.83 -7.21 0.36
CA SER A 28 1.56 -7.44 -1.05
C SER A 28 0.09 -7.21 -1.36
N LEU A 29 -0.19 -6.52 -2.46
CA LEU A 29 -1.53 -6.40 -3.00
C LEU A 29 -1.75 -7.49 -4.06
N GLY A 30 -2.84 -8.23 -3.90
CA GLY A 30 -3.32 -9.18 -4.89
C GLY A 30 -3.88 -8.47 -6.13
N SER A 31 -4.21 -9.26 -7.14
CA SER A 31 -4.77 -8.75 -8.39
C SER A 31 -6.06 -7.95 -8.16
N PRO A 32 -6.23 -6.80 -8.85
CA PRO A 32 -7.46 -6.02 -8.78
C PRO A 32 -8.65 -6.83 -9.30
N LYS A 33 -9.78 -6.74 -8.59
CA LYS A 33 -11.06 -7.27 -9.02
C LYS A 33 -12.03 -6.12 -9.24
N LEU A 34 -12.48 -5.95 -10.47
CA LEU A 34 -13.51 -4.98 -10.82
C LEU A 34 -14.88 -5.47 -10.36
N LEU A 35 -15.60 -4.66 -9.59
CA LEU A 35 -16.94 -4.97 -9.09
C LEU A 35 -18.04 -4.14 -9.76
N SER A 36 -17.71 -2.95 -10.26
CA SER A 36 -18.65 -2.05 -10.91
C SER A 36 -18.89 -2.42 -12.38
N LYS A 37 -20.07 -2.07 -12.90
CA LYS A 37 -20.39 -2.14 -14.32
C LYS A 37 -20.10 -0.80 -14.99
N PRO A 38 -20.02 -0.75 -16.33
CA PRO A 38 -20.01 0.49 -17.08
C PRO A 38 -21.16 1.43 -16.69
N GLY A 39 -20.84 2.68 -16.38
CA GLY A 39 -21.82 3.70 -15.99
C GLY A 39 -22.15 3.73 -14.49
N ASP A 40 -21.72 2.74 -13.72
CA ASP A 40 -21.75 2.81 -12.26
C ASP A 40 -20.47 3.50 -11.74
N PRO A 41 -20.51 4.08 -10.53
CA PRO A 41 -19.28 4.50 -9.85
C PRO A 41 -18.29 3.35 -9.77
N LEU A 42 -17.04 3.62 -10.16
CA LEU A 42 -15.98 2.62 -10.23
C LEU A 42 -15.78 1.99 -8.85
N LYS A 43 -15.80 0.66 -8.77
CA LYS A 43 -15.52 -0.11 -7.56
C LYS A 43 -14.53 -1.21 -7.87
N VAL A 44 -13.37 -1.17 -7.24
CA VAL A 44 -12.28 -2.13 -7.43
C VAL A 44 -11.78 -2.62 -6.09
N GLU A 45 -11.60 -3.93 -5.98
CA GLU A 45 -11.08 -4.57 -4.77
C GLU A 45 -9.68 -5.14 -4.97
N PHE A 46 -8.84 -4.99 -3.95
CA PHE A 46 -7.50 -5.54 -3.89
C PHE A 46 -7.36 -6.38 -2.62
N ALA A 47 -6.92 -7.63 -2.75
CA ALA A 47 -6.66 -8.46 -1.58
C ALA A 47 -5.34 -8.05 -0.93
N ILE A 48 -5.33 -7.80 0.38
CA ILE A 48 -4.10 -7.54 1.11
C ILE A 48 -3.53 -8.89 1.57
N ARG A 49 -2.29 -9.17 1.18
CA ARG A 49 -1.55 -10.38 1.53
C ARG A 49 -0.37 -10.00 2.41
N VAL A 50 -0.30 -10.66 3.56
CA VAL A 50 0.71 -10.42 4.59
C VAL A 50 1.21 -11.77 5.09
N GLY A 51 2.48 -11.85 5.49
CA GLY A 51 3.04 -13.06 6.08
C GLY A 51 2.32 -13.45 7.38
N GLU A 52 2.37 -14.73 7.75
CA GLU A 52 1.67 -15.24 8.94
C GLU A 52 2.10 -14.51 10.23
N ASP A 53 3.37 -14.11 10.30
CA ASP A 53 3.96 -13.41 11.46
C ASP A 53 3.56 -11.94 11.57
N GLU A 54 2.96 -11.37 10.53
CA GLU A 54 2.67 -9.92 10.40
C GLU A 54 1.18 -9.60 10.51
N GLN A 55 0.36 -10.59 10.91
CA GLN A 55 -1.09 -10.44 11.04
C GLN A 55 -1.50 -9.37 12.06
N SER A 56 -0.66 -9.12 13.07
CA SER A 56 -0.84 -8.06 14.07
C SER A 56 -0.71 -6.64 13.50
N LEU A 57 -0.03 -6.48 12.34
CA LEU A 57 0.09 -5.20 11.64
C LEU A 57 -1.16 -4.86 10.82
N LEU A 58 -2.05 -5.83 10.59
CA LEU A 58 -3.27 -5.62 9.80
C LEU A 58 -4.27 -4.70 10.52
N ASP A 59 -4.31 -4.76 11.86
CA ASP A 59 -5.28 -4.01 12.65
C ASP A 59 -4.94 -2.50 12.72
N SER A 60 -3.69 -2.13 12.43
CA SER A 60 -3.24 -0.73 12.36
C SER A 60 -3.21 -0.17 10.93
N LEU A 61 -3.59 -0.98 9.93
CA LEU A 61 -3.50 -0.59 8.53
C LEU A 61 -4.52 0.53 8.22
N SER A 62 -4.04 1.66 7.72
CA SER A 62 -4.87 2.73 7.20
C SER A 62 -4.64 2.90 5.71
N VAL A 63 -5.71 3.16 4.96
CA VAL A 63 -5.62 3.54 3.55
C VAL A 63 -6.02 5.02 3.43
N ASN A 64 -5.25 5.76 2.64
CA ASN A 64 -5.52 7.16 2.36
C ASN A 64 -5.53 7.36 0.84
N ALA A 65 -6.55 8.04 0.34
CA ALA A 65 -6.54 8.55 -1.03
C ALA A 65 -5.48 9.66 -1.12
N SER A 66 -4.63 9.56 -2.15
CA SER A 66 -3.54 10.53 -2.38
C SER A 66 -4.11 11.91 -2.72
N ASN A 67 -3.41 12.97 -2.31
CA ASN A 67 -3.83 14.34 -2.59
C ASN A 67 -3.36 14.83 -3.97
N ALA A 68 -4.02 15.90 -4.47
CA ALA A 68 -3.42 17.02 -5.22
C ALA A 68 -1.98 16.82 -5.72
N ALA A 69 -1.07 17.17 -4.82
CA ALA A 69 0.35 17.29 -5.08
C ALA A 69 1.01 15.96 -5.46
N LEU A 70 0.53 14.83 -4.95
CA LEU A 70 1.08 13.52 -5.31
C LEU A 70 0.76 13.13 -6.75
N TYR A 71 -0.43 13.46 -7.25
CA TYR A 71 -0.80 13.17 -8.65
C TYR A 71 0.12 13.91 -9.61
N GLU A 72 0.36 15.20 -9.35
CA GLU A 72 1.27 16.04 -10.15
C GLU A 72 2.70 15.51 -10.15
N ARG A 73 3.22 15.16 -8.97
CA ARG A 73 4.57 14.63 -8.82
C ARG A 73 4.76 13.30 -9.54
N LEU A 74 3.70 12.51 -9.66
CA LEU A 74 3.70 11.21 -10.34
C LEU A 74 3.33 11.31 -11.83
N GLY A 75 3.03 12.51 -12.35
CA GLY A 75 2.59 12.68 -13.74
C GLY A 75 1.21 12.10 -14.02
N ILE A 76 0.38 11.92 -12.99
CA ILE A 76 -0.97 11.38 -13.10
C ILE A 76 -1.95 12.53 -13.32
N SER A 77 -2.91 12.34 -14.23
CA SER A 77 -3.98 13.31 -14.52
C SER A 77 -4.77 13.71 -13.27
N ARG A 78 -4.91 15.03 -13.04
CA ARG A 78 -5.72 15.56 -11.92
C ARG A 78 -7.22 15.34 -12.12
N LYS A 79 -7.69 15.07 -13.35
CA LYS A 79 -9.10 14.76 -13.64
C LYS A 79 -9.61 13.60 -12.80
N LEU A 80 -8.73 12.66 -12.44
CA LEU A 80 -9.07 11.53 -11.59
C LEU A 80 -9.58 11.92 -10.20
N LEU A 81 -9.20 13.11 -9.70
CA LEU A 81 -9.67 13.62 -8.41
C LEU A 81 -11.09 14.17 -8.49
N GLU A 82 -11.57 14.53 -9.67
CA GLU A 82 -12.94 15.02 -9.88
C GLU A 82 -13.96 13.90 -9.60
N PHE A 83 -13.58 12.64 -9.79
CA PHE A 83 -14.42 11.48 -9.45
C PHE A 83 -14.49 11.17 -7.95
N ASN A 84 -13.79 11.95 -7.12
CA ASN A 84 -13.73 11.82 -5.66
C ASN A 84 -13.43 10.37 -5.22
N PRO A 85 -12.22 9.85 -5.53
CA PRO A 85 -11.86 8.49 -5.17
C PRO A 85 -11.73 8.35 -3.65
N GLN A 86 -12.36 7.32 -3.11
CA GLN A 86 -12.34 6.93 -1.71
C GLN A 86 -11.78 5.52 -1.60
N ALA A 87 -11.01 5.27 -0.54
CA ALA A 87 -10.48 3.96 -0.28
C ALA A 87 -10.80 3.56 1.16
N MET A 88 -11.15 2.30 1.37
CA MET A 88 -11.35 1.73 2.69
C MET A 88 -10.77 0.33 2.79
N ILE A 89 -10.37 -0.05 3.99
CA ILE A 89 -9.95 -1.41 4.32
C ILE A 89 -11.11 -2.11 5.01
N TYR A 90 -11.42 -3.32 4.58
CA TYR A 90 -12.48 -4.12 5.18
C TYR A 90 -12.12 -5.61 5.16
N ARG A 91 -12.85 -6.42 5.95
CA ARG A 91 -12.73 -7.89 5.92
C ARG A 91 -13.91 -8.49 5.14
N ASN A 92 -13.62 -9.33 4.16
CA ASN A 92 -14.66 -10.00 3.39
C ASN A 92 -15.30 -11.16 4.16
N GLN A 93 -16.27 -11.84 3.55
CA GLN A 93 -16.96 -13.01 4.14
C GLN A 93 -16.01 -14.17 4.51
N GLN A 94 -14.84 -14.25 3.87
CA GLN A 94 -13.81 -15.24 4.17
C GLN A 94 -12.78 -14.73 5.20
N GLN A 95 -13.09 -13.64 5.91
CA GLN A 95 -12.21 -12.96 6.87
C GLN A 95 -10.86 -12.50 6.28
N LYS A 96 -10.78 -12.33 4.96
CA LYS A 96 -9.60 -11.80 4.28
C LYS A 96 -9.66 -10.28 4.25
N LEU A 97 -8.52 -9.65 4.51
CA LEU A 97 -8.37 -8.19 4.46
C LEU A 97 -8.33 -7.72 3.01
N MET A 98 -9.15 -6.72 2.69
CA MET A 98 -9.33 -6.18 1.34
C MET A 98 -9.20 -4.66 1.39
N VAL A 99 -8.64 -4.05 0.36
CA VAL A 99 -8.82 -2.63 0.05
C VAL A 99 -9.93 -2.52 -0.98
N LEU A 100 -10.96 -1.73 -0.69
CA LEU A 100 -11.94 -1.27 -1.66
C LEU A 100 -11.56 0.14 -2.08
N LEU A 101 -11.36 0.34 -3.38
CA LEU A 101 -11.27 1.66 -4.00
C LEU A 101 -12.59 1.91 -4.71
N GLU A 102 -13.27 2.99 -4.33
CA GLU A 102 -14.49 3.44 -4.97
C GLU A 102 -14.37 4.88 -5.46
N THR A 103 -15.10 5.21 -6.51
CA THR A 103 -15.34 6.61 -6.91
C THR A 103 -16.76 6.98 -6.55
N VAL A 104 -17.01 8.27 -6.33
CA VAL A 104 -18.37 8.76 -6.10
C VAL A 104 -19.07 8.97 -7.44
N GLU A 105 -18.35 9.57 -8.40
CA GLU A 105 -18.88 9.83 -9.73
C GLU A 105 -18.50 8.70 -10.70
N PRO A 106 -19.38 8.33 -11.65
CA PRO A 106 -19.08 7.31 -12.64
C PRO A 106 -17.93 7.75 -13.55
N VAL A 107 -16.97 6.85 -13.76
CA VAL A 107 -15.86 7.08 -14.69
C VAL A 107 -16.30 6.72 -16.10
N PRO A 108 -16.35 7.66 -17.05
CA PRO A 108 -16.75 7.36 -18.42
C PRO A 108 -15.73 6.44 -19.09
N ILE A 109 -16.20 5.37 -19.74
CA ILE A 109 -15.33 4.41 -20.44
C ILE A 109 -14.89 4.94 -21.83
N ALA A 110 -15.64 5.90 -22.38
CA ALA A 110 -15.44 6.43 -23.72
C ALA A 110 -14.43 7.58 -23.79
N GLU A 111 -14.11 8.22 -22.66
CA GLU A 111 -13.14 9.31 -22.59
C GLU A 111 -11.87 8.79 -21.92
N ASP A 112 -10.69 9.10 -22.50
CA ASP A 112 -9.41 8.75 -21.88
C ASP A 112 -9.24 9.59 -20.59
N PRO A 113 -9.16 8.96 -19.40
CA PRO A 113 -9.00 9.69 -18.17
C PRO A 113 -7.53 10.11 -17.90
N PHE A 114 -6.57 9.64 -18.71
CA PHE A 114 -5.13 9.84 -18.53
C PHE A 114 -4.50 10.85 -19.50
#